data_AF-A0A0F7SA72-F1
#
_entry.id   AF-A0A0F7SA72-F1
#
_cell.length_a   1.000
_cell.length_b   1.000
_cell.length_c   1.000
_cell.angle_alpha   90.00
_cell.angle_beta   90.00
_cell.angle_gamma   90.00
#
_symmetry.space_group_name_H-M   'P 1'
#
loop_
_entity.id
_entity.type
_entity.pdbx_description
1 polymer ?
#
loop_
_entity_poly.entity_id
_entity_poly.type
_entity_poly.pdbx_seq_one_letter_code
_entity_poly.pdbx_strand_id
1 'polypeptide(L)'
;MSRPKTATVVPAPTDLPAPPPAALTAPECSASSSRNETLRESVYYYDQNSGAVYNSQGDLVQRQTSAPAYAHSTTAPPSVSQRDDARVDEKTSAPASRSTSIKWHPSTRGESGPWHRRCESSGKDSEGPSSPTSWSGHAGTSTPTSDSADLLRTLPSPCFSRAVELELEEDDDSPYPEVRASVSNVDDPSMPSITFRSLLLGLGLSALASAVNTFLSQRNPPIQIVAIIVQILAHPLGTVMANVLPIRSFSFRLPSLRKGRNAQRSSKSYTWSFNPGPWNIKEHTVVLVAATTGLNPSYSLSILLAQDLARFWDDRRSFLYGLLSVCAPQLIGLALAGFVREVLVEPASMIWPQNLSVSTVLNTLHAEEDAVHSNGTRRMSRLRFFNVASLIAFVVYFFPGYLFTALSIFNWVCWIWPTNVPVNVVFGAAHGLGASVLTFDWNQVVYLGSPLVIPWWAQTNLFAGFVMGIWIAAPILYFTNALYTAYLPILSGSSFDRFGQRYNVSIVSPNHSTLQVDAYANYSQVYISAGLIVAYFGGFALITAAVVHTTLYHGQFVWDRLRAKRAMPDDVHARLMRKYASVPFWWYGVVLAAGLGMSVFLTAAYSTHLPIWALGLAVLVPAAYMLPFGFIFA
;
A
#
# COMPACT_ATOMS: atom_id res chain seq x y z
N MET A 1 -14.52 -2.23 -52.10
CA MET A 1 -14.16 -1.05 -51.29
C MET A 1 -15.42 -0.49 -50.65
N SER A 2 -15.49 -0.47 -49.32
CA SER A 2 -16.61 0.10 -48.55
C SER A 2 -16.14 1.34 -47.79
N ARG A 3 -16.92 2.42 -47.81
CA ARG A 3 -16.61 3.65 -47.05
C ARG A 3 -16.94 3.45 -45.56
N PRO A 4 -16.19 4.09 -44.63
CA PRO A 4 -16.52 4.05 -43.20
C PRO A 4 -17.85 4.78 -42.92
N LYS A 5 -18.58 4.30 -41.90
CA LYS A 5 -19.78 4.99 -41.39
C LYS A 5 -19.37 6.05 -40.37
N THR A 6 -19.74 7.31 -40.62
CA THR A 6 -19.58 8.40 -39.65
C THR A 6 -20.58 8.24 -38.51
N ALA A 7 -20.14 8.38 -37.26
CA ALA A 7 -21.05 8.41 -36.11
C ALA A 7 -21.72 9.79 -36.00
N THR A 8 -23.05 9.82 -36.09
CA THR A 8 -23.84 11.04 -35.89
C THR A 8 -24.14 11.25 -34.41
N VAL A 9 -23.56 12.28 -33.81
CA VAL A 9 -23.97 12.76 -32.48
C VAL A 9 -25.32 13.47 -32.62
N VAL A 10 -26.33 13.01 -31.88
CA VAL A 10 -27.65 13.65 -31.83
C VAL A 10 -27.64 14.65 -30.66
N PRO A 11 -27.92 15.94 -30.88
CA PRO A 11 -28.07 16.90 -29.78
C PRO A 11 -29.33 16.60 -28.96
N ALA A 12 -29.32 16.95 -27.68
CA ALA A 12 -30.49 16.82 -26.82
C ALA A 12 -31.65 17.71 -27.33
N PRO A 13 -32.92 17.29 -27.20
CA PRO A 13 -34.06 18.13 -27.53
C PRO A 13 -34.09 19.38 -26.64
N THR A 14 -34.45 20.53 -27.23
CA THR A 14 -34.48 21.83 -26.54
C THR A 14 -35.57 21.95 -25.48
N ASP A 15 -36.58 21.09 -25.55
CA ASP A 15 -37.83 21.24 -24.82
C ASP A 15 -37.85 20.33 -23.57
N LEU A 16 -36.95 20.60 -22.63
CA LEU A 16 -37.06 20.08 -21.27
C LEU A 16 -37.92 21.04 -20.43
N PRO A 17 -38.96 20.58 -19.72
CA PRO A 17 -39.71 21.44 -18.81
C PRO A 17 -38.79 21.94 -17.70
N ALA A 18 -38.94 23.21 -17.31
CA ALA A 18 -38.10 23.83 -16.29
C ALA A 18 -38.13 23.04 -14.96
N PRO A 19 -37.00 22.91 -14.26
CA PRO A 19 -36.98 22.25 -12.96
C PRO A 19 -37.92 22.96 -11.98
N PRO A 20 -38.63 22.22 -11.10
CA PRO A 20 -39.50 22.83 -10.11
C PRO A 20 -38.69 23.77 -9.20
N PRO A 21 -39.27 24.90 -8.76
CA PRO A 21 -38.55 25.87 -7.94
C PRO A 21 -38.07 25.22 -6.64
N ALA A 22 -36.84 25.56 -6.23
CA ALA A 22 -36.27 25.07 -4.98
C ALA A 22 -37.16 25.43 -3.79
N ALA A 23 -37.35 24.50 -2.87
CA ALA A 23 -38.21 24.69 -1.71
C ALA A 23 -37.69 25.84 -0.84
N LEU A 24 -38.57 26.80 -0.53
CA LEU A 24 -38.26 27.93 0.35
C LEU A 24 -37.94 27.43 1.76
N THR A 25 -36.70 27.58 2.18
CA THR A 25 -36.31 27.41 3.60
C THR A 25 -36.97 28.50 4.43
N ALA A 26 -37.61 28.11 5.54
CA ALA A 26 -38.28 29.03 6.44
C ALA A 26 -37.30 30.03 7.09
N PRO A 27 -37.75 31.26 7.45
CA PRO A 27 -36.89 32.24 8.09
C PRO A 27 -36.60 31.86 9.55
N GLU A 28 -35.33 31.80 9.92
CA GLU A 28 -34.92 31.64 11.32
C GLU A 28 -35.19 32.91 12.13
N CYS A 29 -35.58 32.75 13.40
CA CYS A 29 -35.85 33.87 14.29
C CYS A 29 -34.57 34.59 14.72
N SER A 30 -34.68 35.92 14.85
CA SER A 30 -33.59 36.78 15.31
C SER A 30 -33.16 36.50 16.76
N ALA A 31 -31.88 36.17 16.95
CA ALA A 31 -31.19 36.17 18.24
C ALA A 31 -29.89 36.99 18.16
N SER A 32 -29.45 37.55 19.28
CA SER A 32 -28.54 38.70 19.29
C SER A 32 -27.05 38.38 19.45
N SER A 33 -26.23 38.98 18.58
CA SER A 33 -24.93 39.61 18.90
C SER A 33 -23.95 38.90 19.87
N SER A 34 -22.90 38.29 19.32
CA SER A 34 -21.53 38.49 19.84
C SER A 34 -20.46 38.19 18.78
N ARG A 35 -19.37 38.98 18.79
CA ARG A 35 -18.19 38.87 17.91
C ARG A 35 -17.64 37.44 17.75
N ASN A 36 -17.39 37.05 16.50
CA ASN A 36 -16.08 36.55 16.04
C ASN A 36 -16.07 36.49 14.50
N GLU A 37 -15.22 37.27 13.85
CA GLU A 37 -15.10 37.30 12.39
C GLU A 37 -14.20 36.16 11.90
N THR A 38 -14.81 35.03 11.53
CA THR A 38 -14.15 34.04 10.67
C THR A 38 -14.26 34.47 9.22
N LEU A 39 -13.15 34.46 8.48
CA LEU A 39 -13.11 34.67 7.03
C LEU A 39 -14.07 33.69 6.33
N ARG A 40 -15.20 34.22 5.85
CA ARG A 40 -16.12 33.51 4.96
C ARG A 40 -15.64 33.67 3.53
N GLU A 41 -15.44 32.57 2.81
CA GLU A 41 -15.20 32.61 1.38
C GLU A 41 -16.43 33.21 0.67
N SER A 42 -16.25 34.33 -0.04
CA SER A 42 -17.31 34.96 -0.80
C SER A 42 -17.54 34.21 -2.12
N VAL A 43 -18.61 33.42 -2.16
CA VAL A 43 -19.09 32.79 -3.39
C VAL A 43 -19.66 33.88 -4.32
N TYR A 44 -19.17 33.93 -5.55
CA TYR A 44 -19.68 34.81 -6.61
C TYR A 44 -20.34 33.97 -7.71
N TYR A 45 -21.45 34.47 -8.25
CA TYR A 45 -22.19 33.84 -9.34
C TYR A 45 -21.97 34.63 -10.64
N TYR A 46 -21.54 33.95 -11.69
CA TYR A 46 -21.33 34.53 -13.02
C TYR A 46 -22.48 34.13 -13.96
N ASP A 47 -23.24 35.11 -14.45
CA ASP A 47 -24.26 34.88 -15.47
C ASP A 47 -23.61 34.91 -16.87
N GLN A 48 -23.55 33.74 -17.50
CA GLN A 48 -22.98 33.56 -18.84
C GLN A 48 -23.79 34.29 -19.94
N ASN A 49 -25.06 34.63 -19.70
CA ASN A 49 -25.91 35.29 -20.70
C ASN A 49 -25.80 36.83 -20.66
N SER A 50 -25.48 37.41 -19.50
CA SER A 50 -25.34 38.88 -19.35
C SER A 50 -23.93 39.38 -19.05
N GLY A 51 -22.97 38.48 -18.82
CA GLY A 51 -21.58 38.83 -18.46
C GLY A 51 -21.48 39.51 -17.08
N ALA A 52 -22.48 39.32 -16.22
CA ALA A 52 -22.57 39.95 -14.91
C ALA A 52 -22.04 39.04 -13.80
N VAL A 53 -21.41 39.66 -12.80
CA VAL A 53 -20.98 39.00 -11.56
C VAL A 53 -21.88 39.47 -10.41
N TYR A 54 -22.42 38.50 -9.67
CA TYR A 54 -23.26 38.72 -8.49
C TYR A 54 -22.58 38.17 -7.23
N ASN A 55 -22.83 38.79 -6.08
CA ASN A 55 -22.36 38.28 -4.78
C ASN A 55 -23.27 37.12 -4.28
N SER A 56 -22.93 36.55 -3.12
CA SER A 56 -23.70 35.49 -2.46
C SER A 56 -25.07 35.94 -1.89
N GLN A 57 -25.39 37.24 -1.95
CA GLN A 57 -26.66 37.84 -1.51
C GLN A 57 -27.55 38.26 -2.69
N GLY A 58 -27.06 38.14 -3.94
CA GLY A 58 -27.79 38.49 -5.16
C GLY A 58 -27.51 39.90 -5.71
N ASP A 59 -26.65 40.70 -5.06
CA ASP A 59 -26.30 42.04 -5.52
C ASP A 59 -25.35 41.99 -6.73
N LEU A 60 -25.57 42.88 -7.69
CA LEU A 60 -24.71 43.06 -8.87
C LEU A 60 -23.37 43.69 -8.47
N VAL A 61 -22.29 42.92 -8.52
CA VAL A 61 -20.92 43.37 -8.20
C VAL A 61 -20.27 44.04 -9.40
N GLN A 62 -20.45 43.48 -10.60
CA GLN A 62 -19.84 44.01 -11.82
C GLN A 62 -20.68 43.68 -13.07
N ARG A 63 -20.79 44.64 -13.98
CA ARG A 63 -21.39 44.48 -15.32
C ARG A 63 -20.34 44.85 -16.37
N GLN A 64 -20.12 43.98 -17.34
CA GLN A 64 -19.14 44.20 -18.40
C GLN A 64 -19.70 45.16 -19.47
N THR A 65 -19.09 46.34 -19.63
CA THR A 65 -19.44 47.27 -20.72
C THR A 65 -18.84 46.79 -22.04
N SER A 66 -19.68 46.70 -23.07
CA SER A 66 -19.30 46.19 -24.40
C SER A 66 -18.31 47.11 -25.12
N ALA A 67 -17.23 46.55 -25.66
CA ALA A 67 -16.39 47.24 -26.64
C ALA A 67 -17.13 47.38 -27.99
N PRO A 68 -16.99 48.52 -28.70
CA PRO A 68 -17.65 48.74 -29.99
C PRO A 68 -16.92 48.05 -31.15
N ALA A 69 -17.66 47.70 -32.21
CA ALA A 69 -17.12 47.13 -33.44
C ALA A 69 -16.71 48.22 -34.46
N TYR A 70 -15.86 47.83 -35.41
CA TYR A 70 -15.15 48.68 -36.38
C TYR A 70 -16.01 49.63 -37.23
N ALA A 71 -15.43 50.80 -37.54
CA ALA A 71 -15.74 51.60 -38.73
C ALA A 71 -14.43 52.18 -39.33
N HIS A 72 -14.34 52.29 -40.65
CA HIS A 72 -13.20 52.88 -41.36
C HIS A 72 -13.47 54.35 -41.73
N SER A 73 -12.54 55.27 -41.43
CA SER A 73 -12.15 56.36 -42.34
C SER A 73 -10.97 57.21 -41.85
N THR A 74 -10.02 57.46 -42.75
CA THR A 74 -9.04 58.57 -42.84
C THR A 74 -9.06 59.70 -41.80
N THR A 75 -7.90 59.99 -41.19
CA THR A 75 -7.11 61.24 -41.42
C THR A 75 -5.67 61.13 -40.86
N ALA A 76 -4.81 62.11 -41.15
CA ALA A 76 -3.35 62.06 -40.99
C ALA A 76 -2.82 63.03 -39.87
N PRO A 77 -1.51 63.05 -39.53
CA PRO A 77 -1.02 63.45 -38.20
C PRO A 77 -0.54 64.90 -38.08
N PRO A 78 -0.16 65.30 -36.85
CA PRO A 78 1.22 65.74 -36.56
C PRO A 78 1.78 65.13 -35.25
N SER A 79 3.07 65.12 -34.90
CA SER A 79 4.34 65.44 -35.61
C SER A 79 5.56 65.20 -34.69
N VAL A 80 6.74 64.80 -35.23
CA VAL A 80 8.12 65.25 -34.84
C VAL A 80 8.59 64.93 -33.38
N SER A 81 9.83 64.55 -33.01
CA SER A 81 11.21 64.38 -33.56
C SER A 81 11.97 63.41 -32.61
N GLN A 82 13.22 62.93 -32.78
CA GLN A 82 14.33 63.07 -33.76
C GLN A 82 15.13 61.74 -33.70
N ARG A 83 15.63 61.21 -34.83
CA ARG A 83 17.06 61.21 -35.28
C ARG A 83 18.08 60.57 -34.32
N ASP A 84 18.70 59.45 -34.69
CA ASP A 84 19.94 59.28 -35.50
C ASP A 84 21.17 59.23 -34.53
N ASP A 85 22.27 58.49 -34.76
CA ASP A 85 22.83 57.97 -36.02
C ASP A 85 23.71 56.69 -35.84
N ALA A 86 24.35 56.26 -36.93
CA ALA A 86 25.41 55.26 -37.17
C ALA A 86 26.64 55.27 -36.21
N ARG A 87 27.62 54.33 -36.20
CA ARG A 87 27.85 52.90 -36.65
C ARG A 87 29.34 52.55 -36.31
N VAL A 88 29.83 51.37 -36.75
CA VAL A 88 31.27 50.95 -36.91
C VAL A 88 31.85 50.08 -35.77
N ASP A 89 31.92 48.76 -36.01
CA ASP A 89 33.10 47.87 -36.11
C ASP A 89 34.25 47.92 -35.03
N GLU A 90 34.99 46.85 -34.71
CA GLU A 90 35.17 45.54 -35.37
C GLU A 90 35.74 44.44 -34.41
N LYS A 91 35.58 43.15 -34.78
CA LYS A 91 36.35 41.94 -34.34
C LYS A 91 36.28 41.50 -32.84
N THR A 92 36.35 40.21 -32.48
CA THR A 92 36.64 38.98 -33.27
C THR A 92 35.83 37.74 -32.80
N SER A 93 35.30 36.97 -33.77
CA SER A 93 34.99 35.51 -33.80
C SER A 93 34.76 34.71 -32.48
N ALA A 94 33.65 33.99 -32.22
CA ALA A 94 32.83 33.03 -33.01
C ALA A 94 33.49 31.65 -33.27
N PRO A 95 32.76 30.54 -33.57
CA PRO A 95 31.30 30.25 -33.53
C PRO A 95 30.97 29.10 -32.50
N ALA A 96 29.75 28.68 -32.12
CA ALA A 96 28.48 28.33 -32.80
C ALA A 96 28.57 27.12 -33.79
N SER A 97 27.63 26.17 -33.92
CA SER A 97 26.49 25.73 -33.07
C SER A 97 25.87 24.41 -33.61
N ARG A 98 24.87 23.84 -32.89
CA ARG A 98 23.75 22.97 -33.37
C ARG A 98 23.95 21.46 -33.72
N SER A 99 23.05 20.67 -33.11
CA SER A 99 22.15 19.66 -33.73
C SER A 99 22.65 18.30 -34.24
N THR A 100 22.22 17.22 -33.57
CA THR A 100 21.28 16.16 -34.07
C THR A 100 21.03 15.17 -32.90
N SER A 101 19.83 14.65 -32.61
CA SER A 101 18.94 13.75 -33.37
C SER A 101 19.54 12.37 -33.67
N ILE A 102 19.33 11.39 -32.79
CA ILE A 102 19.54 9.95 -33.06
C ILE A 102 18.27 9.17 -32.69
N LYS A 103 17.87 8.24 -33.57
CA LYS A 103 16.77 7.28 -33.38
C LYS A 103 17.33 5.94 -32.87
N TRP A 104 16.53 5.19 -32.13
CA TRP A 104 16.81 3.79 -31.81
C TRP A 104 16.01 2.83 -32.71
N HIS A 105 16.68 1.80 -33.21
CA HIS A 105 16.09 0.55 -33.71
C HIS A 105 17.15 -0.57 -33.57
N PRO A 106 16.76 -1.83 -33.30
CA PRO A 106 17.71 -2.92 -33.03
C PRO A 106 18.12 -3.69 -34.29
N SER A 107 19.28 -4.35 -34.24
CA SER A 107 19.69 -5.39 -35.20
C SER A 107 20.59 -6.44 -34.55
N THR A 108 20.76 -7.58 -35.22
CA THR A 108 21.45 -8.79 -34.73
C THR A 108 22.66 -9.16 -35.59
N ARG A 109 23.39 -10.23 -35.20
CA ARG A 109 24.73 -10.70 -35.65
C ARG A 109 25.91 -9.92 -35.04
N GLY A 110 27.06 -10.53 -34.75
CA GLY A 110 27.39 -11.96 -34.73
C GLY A 110 28.37 -12.41 -35.83
N GLU A 111 29.66 -12.24 -35.56
CA GLU A 111 30.88 -12.75 -36.22
C GLU A 111 32.07 -12.10 -35.45
N SER A 112 33.35 -12.50 -35.53
CA SER A 112 33.99 -13.82 -35.56
C SER A 112 35.52 -13.61 -35.40
N GLY A 113 36.28 -14.60 -34.90
CA GLY A 113 37.74 -14.65 -35.05
C GLY A 113 38.62 -14.17 -33.87
N PRO A 114 39.93 -14.51 -33.87
CA PRO A 114 40.65 -14.79 -32.61
C PRO A 114 42.00 -14.09 -32.42
N TRP A 115 42.51 -14.08 -31.19
CA TRP A 115 43.94 -13.86 -30.91
C TRP A 115 44.48 -14.82 -29.84
N HIS A 116 45.50 -15.60 -30.22
CA HIS A 116 46.27 -16.44 -29.29
C HIS A 116 47.25 -15.63 -28.44
N ARG A 117 47.48 -16.10 -27.21
CA ARG A 117 48.85 -16.29 -26.71
C ARG A 117 48.91 -17.54 -25.82
N ARG A 118 50.11 -18.08 -25.58
CA ARG A 118 50.38 -19.44 -25.09
C ARG A 118 51.59 -19.41 -24.12
N CYS A 119 51.74 -20.46 -23.31
CA CYS A 119 52.93 -20.81 -22.51
C CYS A 119 53.18 -19.92 -21.27
N GLU A 120 53.85 -20.32 -20.18
CA GLU A 120 54.40 -21.61 -19.62
C GLU A 120 54.82 -21.29 -18.14
N SER A 121 55.07 -22.20 -17.18
CA SER A 121 54.83 -23.65 -16.97
C SER A 121 55.11 -24.02 -15.49
N SER A 122 55.14 -25.33 -15.15
CA SER A 122 55.63 -25.92 -13.87
C SER A 122 54.72 -25.78 -12.62
N GLY A 123 54.47 -26.82 -11.82
CA GLY A 123 54.75 -28.25 -12.04
C GLY A 123 54.63 -29.14 -10.79
N LYS A 124 54.21 -30.41 -11.01
CA LYS A 124 54.36 -31.60 -10.14
C LYS A 124 53.56 -31.72 -8.83
N ASP A 125 53.29 -32.91 -8.26
CA ASP A 125 53.07 -34.29 -8.77
C ASP A 125 52.58 -35.14 -7.57
N SER A 126 51.42 -35.83 -7.63
CA SER A 126 51.16 -37.08 -6.87
C SER A 126 49.84 -37.78 -7.30
N GLU A 127 49.95 -39.04 -7.70
CA GLU A 127 48.83 -40.00 -7.88
C GLU A 127 48.68 -40.81 -6.56
N GLY A 128 47.61 -41.55 -6.24
CA GLY A 128 46.38 -42.02 -6.90
C GLY A 128 45.80 -43.14 -6.00
N PRO A 129 44.98 -44.12 -6.46
CA PRO A 129 44.12 -44.20 -7.65
C PRO A 129 42.68 -43.71 -7.28
N SER A 130 41.51 -44.14 -7.78
CA SER A 130 41.08 -45.23 -8.68
C SER A 130 39.77 -44.89 -9.46
N SER A 131 38.83 -45.83 -9.60
CA SER A 131 37.78 -45.89 -10.64
C SER A 131 36.76 -47.02 -10.30
N PRO A 132 35.67 -47.30 -11.07
CA PRO A 132 35.38 -46.84 -12.44
C PRO A 132 33.91 -46.52 -12.84
N THR A 133 33.77 -45.83 -13.99
CA THR A 133 32.75 -45.97 -15.09
C THR A 133 31.26 -46.22 -14.80
N SER A 134 30.29 -45.65 -15.54
CA SER A 134 30.29 -44.69 -16.66
C SER A 134 28.84 -44.31 -17.04
N TRP A 135 28.63 -43.23 -17.82
CA TRP A 135 27.98 -43.23 -19.16
C TRP A 135 27.80 -41.78 -19.67
N SER A 136 27.53 -41.60 -20.96
CA SER A 136 27.58 -40.31 -21.69
C SER A 136 26.24 -39.58 -21.82
N GLY A 137 26.23 -38.25 -21.73
CA GLY A 137 25.06 -37.40 -22.01
C GLY A 137 25.44 -36.02 -22.57
N HIS A 138 24.77 -35.61 -23.65
CA HIS A 138 25.07 -34.47 -24.54
C HIS A 138 25.44 -33.11 -23.91
N ALA A 139 26.28 -32.36 -24.63
CA ALA A 139 26.43 -30.92 -24.43
C ALA A 139 25.16 -30.17 -24.85
N GLY A 140 24.54 -29.45 -23.90
CA GLY A 140 23.44 -28.52 -24.14
C GLY A 140 23.77 -27.14 -23.60
N THR A 141 23.80 -26.12 -24.44
CA THR A 141 23.98 -24.72 -24.02
C THR A 141 22.69 -24.16 -23.42
N SER A 142 22.51 -24.30 -22.11
CA SER A 142 21.42 -23.67 -21.37
C SER A 142 21.80 -22.25 -20.92
N THR A 143 21.19 -21.24 -21.53
CA THR A 143 21.09 -19.91 -20.92
C THR A 143 20.35 -19.97 -19.58
N PRO A 144 20.63 -19.08 -18.62
CA PRO A 144 19.92 -19.05 -17.33
C PRO A 144 18.49 -18.51 -17.50
N THR A 145 17.55 -19.38 -17.86
CA THR A 145 16.11 -19.10 -17.85
C THR A 145 15.55 -19.30 -16.45
N SER A 146 15.02 -18.24 -15.85
CA SER A 146 14.62 -18.17 -14.45
C SER A 146 13.23 -18.75 -14.15
N ASP A 147 12.90 -19.91 -14.73
CA ASP A 147 11.59 -20.55 -14.57
C ASP A 147 11.58 -21.58 -13.44
N SER A 148 11.34 -21.10 -12.21
CA SER A 148 11.00 -21.96 -11.06
C SER A 148 9.71 -22.78 -11.26
N ALA A 149 8.94 -22.49 -12.32
CA ALA A 149 7.77 -23.25 -12.73
C ALA A 149 8.09 -24.65 -13.31
N ASP A 150 9.24 -24.87 -13.97
CA ASP A 150 9.55 -26.16 -14.58
C ASP A 150 10.18 -27.17 -13.60
N LEU A 151 10.78 -26.68 -12.49
CA LEU A 151 11.08 -27.52 -11.32
C LEU A 151 9.79 -28.08 -10.69
N LEU A 152 8.69 -27.31 -10.69
CA LEU A 152 7.38 -27.76 -10.20
C LEU A 152 6.66 -28.76 -11.14
N ARG A 153 7.11 -28.91 -12.39
CA ARG A 153 6.57 -29.88 -13.37
C ARG A 153 7.38 -31.16 -13.49
N THR A 154 8.65 -31.14 -13.10
CA THR A 154 9.55 -32.30 -13.15
C THR A 154 9.54 -33.12 -11.86
N LEU A 155 9.06 -32.55 -10.75
CA LEU A 155 8.73 -33.28 -9.54
C LEU A 155 7.44 -34.12 -9.73
N PRO A 156 7.41 -35.40 -9.31
CA PRO A 156 6.19 -36.21 -9.37
C PRO A 156 5.13 -35.68 -8.41
N SER A 157 3.85 -35.79 -8.81
CA SER A 157 2.68 -35.38 -8.02
C SER A 157 2.67 -36.07 -6.64
N PRO A 158 2.10 -35.41 -5.60
CA PRO A 158 2.74 -35.34 -4.30
C PRO A 158 2.74 -36.66 -3.51
N CYS A 159 3.90 -37.33 -3.55
CA CYS A 159 4.43 -38.01 -2.37
C CYS A 159 5.72 -37.28 -1.98
N PHE A 160 5.72 -36.60 -0.83
CA PHE A 160 6.89 -35.87 -0.35
C PHE A 160 8.07 -36.85 -0.22
N SER A 161 9.13 -36.63 -1.00
CA SER A 161 10.18 -37.63 -1.16
C SER A 161 11.12 -37.62 0.05
N ARG A 162 11.38 -38.81 0.62
CA ARG A 162 12.33 -39.03 1.70
C ARG A 162 13.76 -38.57 1.37
N ALA A 163 14.09 -38.37 0.10
CA ALA A 163 15.35 -37.74 -0.32
C ALA A 163 15.42 -36.26 0.12
N VAL A 164 14.36 -35.48 -0.14
CA VAL A 164 14.27 -34.07 0.29
C VAL A 164 14.20 -33.97 1.82
N GLU A 165 13.56 -34.95 2.46
CA GLU A 165 13.52 -35.06 3.93
C GLU A 165 14.92 -35.25 4.54
N LEU A 166 15.80 -36.03 3.89
CA LEU A 166 17.20 -36.20 4.30
C LEU A 166 18.08 -34.99 3.95
N GLU A 167 17.91 -34.39 2.77
CA GLU A 167 18.63 -33.16 2.39
C GLU A 167 18.34 -32.01 3.38
N LEU A 168 17.12 -31.92 3.92
CA LEU A 168 16.74 -30.95 4.97
C LEU A 168 17.30 -31.28 6.37
N GLU A 169 17.71 -32.52 6.63
CA GLU A 169 18.40 -32.92 7.85
C GLU A 169 19.93 -32.71 7.75
N GLU A 170 20.50 -32.73 6.53
CA GLU A 170 21.94 -32.54 6.28
C GLU A 170 22.35 -31.08 5.98
N ASP A 171 21.50 -30.26 5.35
CA ASP A 171 21.75 -28.81 5.15
C ASP A 171 21.46 -28.00 6.43
N ASP A 172 22.38 -27.07 6.78
CA ASP A 172 22.20 -26.08 7.86
C ASP A 172 21.61 -24.74 7.34
N ASP A 173 20.95 -24.79 6.19
CA ASP A 173 20.38 -23.66 5.47
C ASP A 173 18.90 -23.89 5.11
N SER A 174 18.17 -22.81 4.77
CA SER A 174 16.82 -22.95 4.21
C SER A 174 16.86 -23.50 2.77
N PRO A 175 15.92 -24.39 2.36
CA PRO A 175 15.80 -24.85 0.97
C PRO A 175 15.41 -23.71 0.00
N TYR A 176 14.86 -22.62 0.52
CA TYR A 176 14.43 -21.48 -0.29
C TYR A 176 15.56 -20.44 -0.38
N PRO A 177 16.09 -20.13 -1.58
CA PRO A 177 17.23 -19.21 -1.73
C PRO A 177 16.90 -17.79 -1.27
N GLU A 178 15.65 -17.35 -1.47
CA GLU A 178 15.12 -16.06 -1.00
C GLU A 178 15.23 -15.93 0.54
N VAL A 179 14.98 -17.02 1.26
CA VAL A 179 15.04 -17.08 2.73
C VAL A 179 16.50 -17.17 3.18
N ARG A 180 17.28 -18.07 2.58
CA ARG A 180 18.73 -18.26 2.80
C ARG A 180 19.53 -16.96 2.62
N ALA A 181 19.13 -16.11 1.68
CA ALA A 181 19.75 -14.79 1.44
C ALA A 181 19.29 -13.67 2.41
N SER A 182 18.15 -13.85 3.10
CA SER A 182 17.49 -12.79 3.89
C SER A 182 17.57 -13.01 5.41
N VAL A 183 17.69 -14.26 5.85
CA VAL A 183 17.57 -14.67 7.26
C VAL A 183 18.79 -15.49 7.67
N SER A 184 19.40 -15.18 8.82
CA SER A 184 20.52 -15.96 9.35
C SER A 184 20.06 -17.32 9.89
N ASN A 185 20.89 -18.35 9.66
CA ASN A 185 20.80 -19.68 10.26
C ASN A 185 21.44 -19.78 11.66
N VAL A 186 21.83 -18.66 12.28
CA VAL A 186 22.44 -18.62 13.62
C VAL A 186 21.55 -17.84 14.60
N ASP A 187 21.38 -18.39 15.81
CA ASP A 187 20.63 -17.75 16.90
C ASP A 187 21.27 -18.02 18.27
N ASP A 188 21.43 -16.95 19.08
CA ASP A 188 21.89 -16.96 20.47
C ASP A 188 20.70 -16.78 21.45
N PRO A 189 20.25 -17.83 22.16
CA PRO A 189 19.14 -17.75 23.11
C PRO A 189 19.38 -16.87 24.34
N SER A 190 20.62 -16.42 24.60
CA SER A 190 20.95 -15.59 25.76
C SER A 190 20.65 -14.11 25.56
N MET A 191 20.51 -13.64 24.31
CA MET A 191 20.24 -12.22 24.01
C MET A 191 18.87 -11.75 24.55
N PRO A 192 18.82 -10.65 25.32
CA PRO A 192 17.56 -10.15 25.87
C PRO A 192 16.70 -9.48 24.79
N SER A 193 15.42 -9.85 24.69
CA SER A 193 14.48 -9.36 23.68
C SER A 193 13.51 -8.29 24.22
N ILE A 194 12.72 -8.63 25.24
CA ILE A 194 11.76 -7.71 25.87
C ILE A 194 12.47 -6.97 27.01
N THR A 195 12.80 -5.70 26.78
CA THR A 195 13.52 -4.83 27.72
C THR A 195 12.76 -3.53 27.91
N PHE A 196 13.19 -2.70 28.87
CA PHE A 196 12.67 -1.34 28.98
C PHE A 196 12.84 -0.53 27.68
N ARG A 197 13.97 -0.72 26.98
CA ARG A 197 14.30 0.00 25.75
C ARG A 197 13.37 -0.41 24.60
N SER A 198 13.19 -1.72 24.38
CA SER A 198 12.34 -2.21 23.30
C SER A 198 10.86 -1.90 23.53
N LEU A 199 10.40 -1.89 24.79
CA LEU A 199 9.04 -1.46 25.12
C LEU A 199 8.84 0.06 24.94
N LEU A 200 9.76 0.91 25.40
CA LEU A 200 9.63 2.37 25.27
C LEU A 200 9.69 2.82 23.81
N LEU A 201 10.65 2.31 23.03
CA LEU A 201 10.76 2.59 21.60
C LEU A 201 9.62 1.97 20.80
N GLY A 202 9.22 0.73 21.10
CA GLY A 202 8.13 0.04 20.43
C GLY A 202 6.80 0.79 20.58
N LEU A 203 6.41 1.13 21.82
CA LEU A 203 5.17 1.88 22.07
C LEU A 203 5.25 3.32 21.54
N GLY A 204 6.37 4.02 21.75
CA GLY A 204 6.52 5.41 21.32
C GLY A 204 6.53 5.58 19.80
N LEU A 205 7.31 4.75 19.09
CA LEU A 205 7.38 4.80 17.62
C LEU A 205 6.11 4.26 16.96
N SER A 206 5.47 3.24 17.53
CA SER A 206 4.17 2.73 17.05
C SER A 206 3.08 3.79 17.16
N ALA A 207 2.95 4.44 18.33
CA ALA A 207 1.97 5.51 18.54
C ALA A 207 2.19 6.71 17.60
N LEU A 208 3.45 7.14 17.43
CA LEU A 208 3.81 8.23 16.51
C LEU A 208 3.51 7.88 15.05
N ALA A 209 3.96 6.71 14.58
CA ALA A 209 3.76 6.29 13.20
C ALA A 209 2.28 6.01 12.88
N SER A 210 1.52 5.44 13.82
CA SER A 210 0.08 5.21 13.67
C SER A 210 -0.70 6.52 13.58
N ALA A 211 -0.37 7.52 14.41
CA ALA A 211 -1.00 8.84 14.36
C ALA A 211 -0.70 9.57 13.03
N VAL A 212 0.57 9.54 12.59
CA VAL A 212 0.97 10.17 11.32
C VAL A 212 0.37 9.46 10.11
N ASN A 213 0.36 8.12 10.07
CA ASN A 213 -0.27 7.36 9.00
C ASN A 213 -1.79 7.54 8.97
N THR A 214 -2.44 7.66 10.13
CA THR A 214 -3.87 7.97 10.21
C THR A 214 -4.16 9.34 9.58
N PHE A 215 -3.36 10.37 9.90
CA PHE A 215 -3.49 11.69 9.29
C PHE A 215 -3.22 11.68 7.77
N LEU A 216 -2.10 11.08 7.34
CA LEU A 216 -1.68 11.04 5.93
C LEU A 216 -2.56 10.15 5.04
N SER A 217 -3.33 9.22 5.63
CA SER A 217 -4.30 8.38 4.91
C SER A 217 -5.41 9.17 4.22
N GLN A 218 -5.71 10.38 4.70
CA GLN A 218 -6.75 11.26 4.15
C GLN A 218 -6.25 12.13 2.98
N ARG A 219 -4.96 12.04 2.64
CA ARG A 219 -4.37 12.69 1.46
C ARG A 219 -4.65 11.84 0.22
N ASN A 220 -4.80 12.48 -0.94
CA ASN A 220 -4.80 11.81 -2.25
C ASN A 220 -3.62 12.35 -3.11
N PRO A 221 -2.65 11.51 -3.53
CA PRO A 221 -2.45 10.12 -3.11
C PRO A 221 -2.06 10.03 -1.62
N PRO A 222 -2.39 8.93 -0.92
CA PRO A 222 -2.00 8.75 0.47
C PRO A 222 -0.48 8.59 0.60
N ILE A 223 0.06 8.97 1.75
CA ILE A 223 1.46 8.72 2.12
C ILE A 223 1.45 7.84 3.38
N GLN A 224 2.36 6.87 3.47
CA GLN A 224 2.48 5.99 4.63
C GLN A 224 3.93 5.83 5.05
N ILE A 225 4.20 5.94 6.36
CA ILE A 225 5.43 5.48 6.99
C ILE A 225 5.39 3.95 7.00
N VAL A 226 6.34 3.33 6.29
CA VAL A 226 6.51 1.87 6.22
C VAL A 226 7.44 1.35 7.32
N ALA A 227 7.36 0.05 7.61
CA ALA A 227 8.12 -0.63 8.67
C ALA A 227 9.63 -0.33 8.63
N ILE A 228 10.21 -0.33 7.42
CA ILE A 228 11.64 -0.09 7.18
C ILE A 228 12.09 1.30 7.67
N ILE A 229 11.21 2.33 7.62
CA ILE A 229 11.54 3.67 8.12
C ILE A 229 11.62 3.65 9.65
N VAL A 230 10.66 3.00 10.32
CA VAL A 230 10.67 2.86 11.78
C VAL A 230 11.87 2.04 12.26
N GLN A 231 12.24 1.00 11.52
CA GLN A 231 13.41 0.15 11.75
C GLN A 231 14.73 0.93 11.61
N ILE A 232 14.91 1.70 10.53
CA ILE A 232 16.10 2.54 10.35
C ILE A 232 16.19 3.62 11.45
N LEU A 233 15.07 4.15 11.93
CA LEU A 233 15.02 5.12 13.02
C LEU A 233 15.23 4.49 14.42
N ALA A 234 14.72 3.29 14.65
CA ALA A 234 14.82 2.59 15.93
C ALA A 234 16.26 2.17 16.26
N HIS A 235 17.09 1.85 15.25
CA HIS A 235 18.47 1.46 15.46
C HIS A 235 19.34 2.53 16.17
N PRO A 236 19.50 3.77 15.65
CA PRO A 236 20.29 4.80 16.33
C PRO A 236 19.68 5.23 17.67
N LEU A 237 18.35 5.26 17.80
CA LEU A 237 17.68 5.57 19.07
C LEU A 237 17.98 4.49 20.14
N GLY A 238 17.91 3.21 19.78
CA GLY A 238 18.25 2.09 20.64
C GLY A 238 19.72 2.10 21.07
N THR A 239 20.64 2.38 20.16
CA THR A 239 22.08 2.54 20.45
C THR A 239 22.37 3.74 21.36
N VAL A 240 21.71 4.89 21.16
CA VAL A 240 21.80 6.04 22.08
C VAL A 240 21.27 5.67 23.46
N MET A 241 20.11 4.99 23.54
CA MET A 241 19.57 4.51 24.82
C MET A 241 20.48 3.48 25.50
N ALA A 242 21.18 2.63 24.75
CA ALA A 242 22.15 1.68 25.29
C ALA A 242 23.42 2.35 25.84
N ASN A 243 23.80 3.51 25.31
CA ASN A 243 24.95 4.28 25.80
C ASN A 243 24.60 5.25 26.94
N VAL A 244 23.34 5.71 27.02
CA VAL A 244 22.90 6.73 28.01
C VAL A 244 22.23 6.12 29.24
N LEU A 245 21.51 4.99 29.13
CA LEU A 245 20.79 4.42 30.28
C LEU A 245 21.73 3.69 31.26
N PRO A 246 21.49 3.79 32.58
CA PRO A 246 22.37 3.19 33.58
C PRO A 246 22.33 1.66 33.55
N ILE A 247 23.50 1.04 33.40
CA ILE A 247 23.70 -0.41 33.54
C ILE A 247 23.59 -0.78 35.03
N ARG A 248 22.37 -0.98 35.52
CA ARG A 248 22.07 -1.38 36.90
C ARG A 248 20.92 -2.39 36.96
N SER A 249 21.18 -3.54 37.57
CA SER A 249 20.19 -4.57 37.85
C SER A 249 19.51 -4.33 39.21
N PHE A 250 18.20 -4.10 39.16
CA PHE A 250 17.33 -3.95 40.33
C PHE A 250 16.72 -5.31 40.67
N SER A 251 17.02 -5.82 41.87
CA SER A 251 16.54 -7.12 42.35
C SER A 251 15.39 -6.95 43.34
N PHE A 252 14.15 -7.19 42.90
CA PHE A 252 12.98 -7.14 43.77
C PHE A 252 12.53 -8.54 44.18
N ARG A 253 12.50 -8.81 45.49
CA ARG A 253 12.05 -10.08 46.08
C ARG A 253 10.57 -9.98 46.45
N LEU A 254 9.69 -10.60 45.67
CA LEU A 254 8.28 -10.69 46.06
C LEU A 254 8.12 -11.59 47.30
N PRO A 255 7.29 -11.20 48.27
CA PRO A 255 6.83 -12.13 49.30
C PRO A 255 5.88 -13.16 48.67
N SER A 256 6.13 -14.45 48.91
CA SER A 256 5.25 -15.51 48.41
C SER A 256 3.90 -15.45 49.13
N LEU A 257 2.82 -15.20 48.37
CA LEU A 257 1.45 -15.17 48.89
C LEU A 257 0.91 -16.55 49.31
N ARG A 258 1.58 -17.65 48.94
CA ARG A 258 1.13 -19.01 49.27
C ARG A 258 1.60 -19.42 50.67
N LYS A 259 0.83 -19.04 51.69
CA LYS A 259 1.07 -19.31 53.13
C LYS A 259 0.83 -20.80 53.52
N GLY A 260 1.46 -21.73 52.79
CA GLY A 260 1.39 -23.17 53.04
C GLY A 260 2.25 -23.57 54.25
N ARG A 261 1.67 -24.33 55.19
CA ARG A 261 2.23 -24.52 56.54
C ARG A 261 3.60 -25.23 56.60
N ASN A 262 3.92 -26.05 55.59
CA ASN A 262 5.21 -26.74 55.43
C ASN A 262 5.96 -26.34 54.13
N ALA A 263 5.65 -25.20 53.53
CA ALA A 263 6.31 -24.77 52.29
C ALA A 263 7.67 -24.09 52.58
N GLN A 264 8.76 -24.71 52.11
CA GLN A 264 10.10 -24.09 52.09
C GLN A 264 9.99 -22.68 51.45
N ARG A 265 10.54 -21.66 52.13
CA ARG A 265 10.26 -20.23 51.89
C ARG A 265 10.97 -19.66 50.65
N SER A 266 10.73 -20.28 49.48
CA SER A 266 11.25 -19.88 48.18
C SER A 266 10.67 -18.52 47.76
N SER A 267 11.37 -17.44 48.07
CA SER A 267 11.09 -16.11 47.54
C SER A 267 11.70 -16.03 46.14
N LYS A 268 10.85 -15.95 45.12
CA LYS A 268 11.30 -15.62 43.76
C LYS A 268 11.82 -14.18 43.75
N SER A 269 13.11 -14.03 43.50
CA SER A 269 13.73 -12.75 43.19
C SER A 269 13.55 -12.46 41.70
N TYR A 270 12.99 -11.31 41.37
CA TYR A 270 12.88 -10.83 39.99
C TYR A 270 13.94 -9.75 39.77
N THR A 271 14.81 -9.98 38.79
CA THR A 271 15.90 -9.07 38.41
C THR A 271 15.53 -8.31 37.14
N TRP A 272 15.48 -6.98 37.20
CA TRP A 272 15.14 -6.12 36.07
C TRP A 272 16.23 -5.06 35.85
N SER A 273 16.42 -4.61 34.62
CA SER A 273 17.39 -3.55 34.28
C SER A 273 16.82 -2.62 33.21
N PHE A 274 17.13 -1.33 33.32
CA PHE A 274 16.90 -0.34 32.25
C PHE A 274 17.84 -0.55 31.05
N ASN A 275 19.04 -1.11 31.31
CA ASN A 275 20.08 -1.38 30.34
C ASN A 275 20.71 -2.75 30.66
N PRO A 276 20.24 -3.85 30.03
CA PRO A 276 20.75 -5.20 30.29
C PRO A 276 22.05 -5.54 29.53
N GLY A 277 22.51 -4.69 28.61
CA GLY A 277 23.65 -4.94 27.74
C GLY A 277 23.63 -4.05 26.49
N PRO A 278 24.47 -4.31 25.47
CA PRO A 278 24.42 -3.60 24.19
C PRO A 278 23.03 -3.62 23.54
N TRP A 279 22.76 -2.68 22.64
CA TRP A 279 21.57 -2.73 21.77
C TRP A 279 21.71 -3.93 20.82
N ASN A 280 20.70 -4.80 20.76
CA ASN A 280 20.79 -6.05 20.00
C ASN A 280 19.62 -6.26 19.03
N ILE A 281 19.78 -7.22 18.11
CA ILE A 281 18.80 -7.50 17.06
C ILE A 281 17.42 -7.87 17.60
N LYS A 282 17.32 -8.58 18.74
CA LYS A 282 16.03 -9.03 19.30
C LYS A 282 15.27 -7.91 19.98
N GLU A 283 15.95 -6.98 20.67
CA GLU A 283 15.32 -5.73 21.11
C GLU A 283 14.77 -4.94 19.93
N HIS A 284 15.54 -4.87 18.83
CA HIS A 284 15.13 -4.18 17.62
C HIS A 284 13.92 -4.86 16.95
N THR A 285 13.89 -6.19 16.87
CA THR A 285 12.72 -6.96 16.39
C THR A 285 11.48 -6.69 17.24
N VAL A 286 11.60 -6.60 18.57
CA VAL A 286 10.46 -6.30 19.45
C VAL A 286 9.91 -4.89 19.20
N VAL A 287 10.77 -3.89 18.99
CA VAL A 287 10.33 -2.53 18.56
C VAL A 287 9.57 -2.61 17.24
N LEU A 288 10.08 -3.38 16.28
CA LEU A 288 9.51 -3.46 14.94
C LEU A 288 8.16 -4.18 14.92
N VAL A 289 8.00 -5.27 15.67
CA VAL A 289 6.71 -5.97 15.84
C VAL A 289 5.67 -5.08 16.53
N ALA A 290 6.08 -4.28 17.52
CA ALA A 290 5.20 -3.29 18.13
C ALA A 290 4.79 -2.17 17.13
N ALA A 291 5.70 -1.74 16.26
CA ALA A 291 5.43 -0.74 15.24
C ALA A 291 4.50 -1.26 14.14
N THR A 292 4.78 -2.41 13.53
CA THR A 292 4.04 -2.93 12.36
C THR A 292 2.55 -3.14 12.64
N THR A 293 2.19 -3.55 13.85
CA THR A 293 0.77 -3.70 14.26
C THR A 293 -0.01 -2.37 14.28
N GLY A 294 0.67 -1.22 14.37
CA GLY A 294 0.06 0.12 14.38
C GLY A 294 0.16 0.90 13.07
N LEU A 295 0.96 0.47 12.08
CA LEU A 295 1.22 1.26 10.86
C LEU A 295 0.01 1.42 9.95
N ASN A 296 -0.83 0.39 9.85
CA ASN A 296 -2.02 0.43 9.00
C ASN A 296 -3.18 1.07 9.77
N PRO A 297 -3.75 2.21 9.31
CA PRO A 297 -4.90 2.83 9.97
C PRO A 297 -6.09 1.86 10.02
N SER A 298 -6.73 1.76 11.19
CA SER A 298 -7.87 0.84 11.36
C SER A 298 -9.07 1.28 10.52
N TYR A 299 -9.68 0.35 9.78
CA TYR A 299 -10.87 0.61 8.97
C TYR A 299 -12.04 1.19 9.79
N SER A 300 -12.12 0.87 11.09
CA SER A 300 -13.08 1.47 12.01
C SER A 300 -12.98 3.00 12.09
N LEU A 301 -11.81 3.58 11.83
CA LEU A 301 -11.61 5.04 11.80
C LEU A 301 -12.37 5.69 10.64
N SER A 302 -12.49 5.02 9.48
CA SER A 302 -13.30 5.51 8.36
C SER A 302 -14.79 5.54 8.69
N ILE A 303 -15.26 4.56 9.49
CA ILE A 303 -16.65 4.53 9.99
C ILE A 303 -16.86 5.66 11.01
N LEU A 304 -15.95 5.82 11.97
CA LEU A 304 -16.01 6.90 12.96
C LEU A 304 -15.97 8.30 12.32
N LEU A 305 -15.10 8.51 11.33
CA LEU A 305 -15.02 9.75 10.56
C LEU A 305 -16.32 10.03 9.80
N ALA A 306 -16.95 9.00 9.22
CA ALA A 306 -18.24 9.14 8.57
C ALA A 306 -19.35 9.48 9.59
N GLN A 307 -19.35 8.87 10.79
CA GLN A 307 -20.33 9.19 11.83
C GLN A 307 -20.19 10.63 12.35
N ASP A 308 -18.97 11.06 12.70
CA ASP A 308 -18.70 12.34 13.37
C ASP A 308 -18.81 13.59 12.45
N LEU A 309 -18.66 13.42 11.14
CA LEU A 309 -18.73 14.54 10.19
C LEU A 309 -20.17 14.95 9.85
N ALA A 310 -20.46 16.23 10.05
CA ALA A 310 -21.72 16.91 9.66
C ALA A 310 -22.12 16.76 8.19
N ARG A 311 -21.17 16.43 7.31
CA ARG A 311 -21.43 16.17 5.89
C ARG A 311 -22.09 14.81 5.61
N PHE A 312 -22.06 13.89 6.56
CA PHE A 312 -22.49 12.50 6.35
C PHE A 312 -23.55 12.02 7.36
N TRP A 313 -23.30 12.15 8.67
CA TRP A 313 -24.20 11.67 9.73
C TRP A 313 -24.35 12.62 10.94
N ASP A 314 -23.38 13.52 11.19
CA ASP A 314 -23.30 14.46 12.36
C ASP A 314 -23.51 13.82 13.75
N ASP A 315 -23.28 12.51 13.86
CA ASP A 315 -23.57 11.66 15.01
C ASP A 315 -22.30 11.47 15.84
N ARG A 316 -21.95 12.50 16.63
CA ARG A 316 -20.69 12.54 17.39
C ARG A 316 -20.68 11.56 18.55
N ARG A 317 -20.07 10.39 18.33
CA ARG A 317 -19.96 9.33 19.35
C ARG A 317 -18.81 9.59 20.34
N SER A 318 -19.03 9.19 21.59
CA SER A 318 -18.07 9.36 22.69
C SER A 318 -16.72 8.68 22.42
N PHE A 319 -15.63 9.23 22.97
CA PHE A 319 -14.28 8.64 22.86
C PHE A 319 -14.22 7.14 23.19
N LEU A 320 -14.96 6.69 24.22
CA LEU A 320 -14.99 5.27 24.61
C LEU A 320 -15.60 4.37 23.52
N TYR A 321 -16.64 4.83 22.81
CA TYR A 321 -17.20 4.12 21.65
C TYR A 321 -16.15 3.96 20.55
N GLY A 322 -15.41 5.03 20.22
CA GLY A 322 -14.34 4.99 19.22
C GLY A 322 -13.17 4.10 19.61
N LEU A 323 -12.74 4.15 20.87
CA LEU A 323 -11.68 3.29 21.41
C LEU A 323 -12.08 1.80 21.33
N LEU A 324 -13.31 1.47 21.74
CA LEU A 324 -13.84 0.11 21.67
C LEU A 324 -13.97 -0.38 20.22
N SER A 325 -14.50 0.44 19.31
CA SER A 325 -14.71 0.05 17.90
C SER A 325 -13.41 -0.09 17.11
N VAL A 326 -12.31 0.54 17.54
CA VAL A 326 -10.97 0.36 16.97
C VAL A 326 -10.26 -0.86 17.58
N CYS A 327 -10.23 -0.97 18.91
CA CYS A 327 -9.45 -2.01 19.59
C CYS A 327 -10.09 -3.40 19.54
N ALA A 328 -11.43 -3.52 19.61
CA ALA A 328 -12.07 -4.83 19.68
C ALA A 328 -11.85 -5.69 18.42
N PRO A 329 -12.00 -5.15 17.18
CA PRO A 329 -11.67 -5.91 15.97
C PRO A 329 -10.18 -6.29 15.87
N GLN A 330 -9.27 -5.43 16.33
CA GLN A 330 -7.83 -5.70 16.34
C GLN A 330 -7.47 -6.88 17.25
N LEU A 331 -8.04 -6.94 18.46
CA LEU A 331 -7.84 -8.07 19.38
C LEU A 331 -8.44 -9.37 18.83
N ILE A 332 -9.64 -9.31 18.23
CA ILE A 332 -10.27 -10.47 17.58
C ILE A 332 -9.38 -10.98 16.43
N GLY A 333 -8.89 -10.10 15.56
CA GLY A 333 -7.99 -10.46 14.46
C GLY A 333 -6.67 -11.07 14.93
N LEU A 334 -6.03 -10.49 15.96
CA LEU A 334 -4.80 -11.03 16.57
C LEU A 334 -5.01 -12.44 17.16
N ALA A 335 -6.15 -12.69 17.79
CA ALA A 335 -6.47 -14.01 18.32
C ALA A 335 -6.75 -15.05 17.20
N LEU A 336 -7.51 -14.67 16.17
CA LEU A 336 -7.77 -15.52 15.01
C LEU A 336 -6.47 -15.90 14.29
N ALA A 337 -5.57 -14.93 14.06
CA ALA A 337 -4.24 -15.18 13.51
C ALA A 337 -3.42 -16.18 14.35
N GLY A 338 -3.51 -16.08 15.68
CA GLY A 338 -2.87 -17.02 16.61
C GLY A 338 -3.37 -18.46 16.50
N PHE A 339 -4.65 -18.66 16.19
CA PHE A 339 -5.23 -19.99 15.99
C PHE A 339 -4.86 -20.64 14.64
N VAL A 340 -4.58 -19.84 13.60
CA VAL A 340 -4.18 -20.35 12.27
C VAL A 340 -2.66 -20.42 12.06
N ARG A 341 -1.85 -20.01 13.06
CA ARG A 341 -0.37 -19.99 12.95
C ARG A 341 0.22 -21.35 12.57
N GLU A 342 -0.37 -22.44 13.06
CA GLU A 342 0.10 -23.81 12.81
C GLU A 342 -0.04 -24.18 11.31
N VAL A 343 -0.85 -23.44 10.55
CA VAL A 343 -1.07 -23.60 9.11
C VAL A 343 -0.41 -22.50 8.28
N LEU A 344 -0.30 -21.26 8.80
CA LEU A 344 0.15 -20.07 8.04
C LEU A 344 1.52 -19.48 8.45
N VAL A 345 2.18 -20.04 9.47
CA VAL A 345 3.47 -19.51 9.99
C VAL A 345 4.47 -20.62 10.28
N GLU A 346 4.02 -21.74 10.85
CA GLU A 346 4.90 -22.87 11.20
C GLU A 346 5.39 -23.74 10.01
N PRO A 347 4.71 -23.84 8.84
CA PRO A 347 5.26 -24.55 7.68
C PRO A 347 6.33 -23.73 6.95
N ALA A 348 7.51 -24.32 6.72
CA ALA A 348 8.63 -23.68 6.00
C ALA A 348 8.29 -23.21 4.58
N SER A 349 7.30 -23.82 3.92
CA SER A 349 6.81 -23.42 2.60
C SER A 349 5.99 -22.12 2.59
N MET A 350 5.66 -21.57 3.77
CA MET A 350 4.80 -20.38 3.89
C MET A 350 5.64 -19.11 3.96
N ILE A 351 6.15 -18.68 2.81
CA ILE A 351 7.04 -17.53 2.69
C ILE A 351 6.23 -16.23 2.73
N TRP A 352 6.63 -15.28 3.55
CA TRP A 352 6.01 -13.95 3.61
C TRP A 352 7.00 -12.89 3.08
N PRO A 353 6.96 -12.50 1.78
CA PRO A 353 8.04 -11.70 1.16
C PRO A 353 8.31 -10.34 1.84
N GLN A 354 7.26 -9.71 2.38
CA GLN A 354 7.39 -8.46 3.14
C GLN A 354 8.26 -8.62 4.40
N ASN A 355 8.22 -9.78 5.05
CA ASN A 355 9.02 -10.09 6.23
C ASN A 355 10.48 -10.40 5.87
N LEU A 356 10.75 -10.94 4.66
CA LEU A 356 12.13 -11.16 4.20
C LEU A 356 12.87 -9.83 4.05
N SER A 357 12.26 -8.82 3.42
CA SER A 357 12.83 -7.47 3.31
C SER A 357 13.14 -6.85 4.69
N VAL A 358 12.23 -7.02 5.65
CA VAL A 358 12.42 -6.60 7.05
C VAL A 358 13.60 -7.32 7.70
N SER A 359 13.67 -8.65 7.61
CA SER A 359 14.76 -9.45 8.17
C SER A 359 16.12 -9.09 7.58
N THR A 360 16.21 -8.88 6.27
CA THR A 360 17.43 -8.42 5.59
C THR A 360 17.92 -7.08 6.14
N VAL A 361 17.01 -6.13 6.41
CA VAL A 361 17.37 -4.83 7.02
C VAL A 361 17.72 -4.97 8.51
N LEU A 362 17.14 -5.93 9.26
CA LEU A 362 17.56 -6.19 10.65
C LEU A 362 18.98 -6.75 10.69
N ASN A 363 19.25 -7.76 9.86
CA ASN A 363 20.54 -8.41 9.75
C ASN A 363 21.62 -7.44 9.25
N THR A 364 21.36 -6.62 8.24
CA THR A 364 22.35 -5.66 7.72
C THR A 364 22.59 -4.43 8.60
N LEU A 365 21.70 -4.11 9.54
CA LEU A 365 21.91 -3.06 10.55
C LEU A 365 22.69 -3.54 11.78
N HIS A 366 22.57 -4.83 12.14
CA HIS A 366 23.24 -5.45 13.30
C HIS A 366 24.47 -6.29 12.95
N ALA A 367 24.69 -6.61 11.67
CA ALA A 367 25.96 -7.16 11.20
C ALA A 367 27.09 -6.16 11.43
N GLU A 368 28.25 -6.65 11.85
CA GLU A 368 29.47 -5.86 11.91
C GLU A 368 29.81 -5.29 10.51
N GLU A 369 30.52 -4.15 10.45
CA GLU A 369 31.01 -3.67 9.16
C GLU A 369 32.00 -4.70 8.62
N ASP A 370 31.61 -5.42 7.56
CA ASP A 370 32.46 -6.24 6.70
C ASP A 370 33.52 -5.36 6.01
N ALA A 371 34.48 -4.85 6.80
CA ALA A 371 35.67 -4.13 6.37
C ALA A 371 36.70 -5.11 5.77
N VAL A 372 36.20 -6.08 4.99
CA VAL A 372 36.97 -7.04 4.23
C VAL A 372 37.70 -6.29 3.13
N HIS A 373 38.93 -5.89 3.43
CA HIS A 373 39.88 -5.26 2.51
C HIS A 373 40.43 -6.29 1.50
N SER A 374 39.56 -7.11 0.90
CA SER A 374 39.98 -8.09 -0.11
C SER A 374 40.41 -7.40 -1.40
N ASN A 375 41.69 -7.58 -1.73
CA ASN A 375 42.24 -7.43 -3.07
C ASN A 375 42.05 -6.04 -3.71
N GLY A 376 42.42 -4.99 -2.96
CA GLY A 376 42.73 -3.64 -3.49
C GLY A 376 41.59 -2.85 -4.16
N THR A 377 40.42 -3.46 -4.31
CA THR A 377 39.31 -2.89 -5.06
C THR A 377 38.43 -2.08 -4.12
N ARG A 378 38.32 -0.77 -4.35
CA ARG A 378 37.68 0.20 -3.44
C ARG A 378 36.16 0.07 -3.39
N ARG A 379 35.64 -1.02 -2.79
CA ARG A 379 34.22 -1.17 -2.47
C ARG A 379 33.74 -0.02 -1.56
N MET A 380 32.51 0.42 -1.81
CA MET A 380 31.86 1.50 -1.08
C MET A 380 31.27 0.93 0.23
N SER A 381 31.53 1.57 1.39
CA SER A 381 30.88 1.17 2.66
C SER A 381 29.35 1.26 2.52
N ARG A 382 28.65 0.32 3.16
CA ARG A 382 27.18 0.20 3.16
C ARG A 382 26.50 1.54 3.47
N LEU A 383 27.00 2.27 4.47
CA LEU A 383 26.46 3.57 4.88
C LEU A 383 26.67 4.67 3.81
N ARG A 384 27.81 4.66 3.10
CA ARG A 384 28.06 5.61 2.00
C ARG A 384 27.14 5.33 0.81
N PHE A 385 26.95 4.05 0.47
CA PHE A 385 26.01 3.66 -0.57
C PHE A 385 24.57 4.06 -0.21
N PHE A 386 24.14 3.76 1.02
CA PHE A 386 22.85 4.19 1.56
C PHE A 386 22.65 5.70 1.44
N ASN A 387 23.60 6.53 1.88
CA ASN A 387 23.48 7.99 1.78
C ASN A 387 23.36 8.50 0.34
N VAL A 388 24.09 7.91 -0.62
CA VAL A 388 23.98 8.27 -2.05
C VAL A 388 22.64 7.81 -2.64
N ALA A 389 22.20 6.58 -2.32
CA ALA A 389 20.90 6.07 -2.74
C ALA A 389 19.75 6.91 -2.16
N SER A 390 19.82 7.31 -0.88
CA SER A 390 18.85 8.21 -0.25
C SER A 390 18.82 9.60 -0.88
N LEU A 391 19.97 10.15 -1.27
CA LEU A 391 20.02 11.43 -1.99
C LEU A 391 19.39 11.34 -3.39
N ILE A 392 19.66 10.25 -4.12
CA ILE A 392 19.04 9.99 -5.43
C ILE A 392 17.53 9.80 -5.26
N ALA A 393 17.08 8.99 -4.30
CA ALA A 393 15.67 8.79 -3.99
C ALA A 393 14.97 10.10 -3.58
N PHE A 394 15.64 10.95 -2.78
CA PHE A 394 15.13 12.28 -2.45
C PHE A 394 14.94 13.15 -3.69
N VAL A 395 15.90 13.19 -4.63
CA VAL A 395 15.74 13.95 -5.88
C VAL A 395 14.63 13.38 -6.75
N VAL A 396 14.56 12.06 -6.91
CA VAL A 396 13.52 11.35 -7.67
C VAL A 396 12.12 11.53 -7.05
N TYR A 397 12.01 11.74 -5.74
CA TYR A 397 10.75 12.05 -5.07
C TYR A 397 10.39 13.54 -5.16
N PHE A 398 11.33 14.42 -4.81
CA PHE A 398 11.12 15.86 -4.70
C PHE A 398 10.86 16.54 -6.04
N PHE A 399 11.52 16.09 -7.11
CA PHE A 399 11.40 16.71 -8.43
C PHE A 399 9.99 16.54 -9.04
N PRO A 400 9.42 15.33 -9.22
CA PRO A 400 8.05 15.15 -9.71
C PRO A 400 6.98 15.41 -8.62
N GLY A 401 7.31 15.24 -7.33
CA GLY A 401 6.36 15.40 -6.23
C GLY A 401 6.14 16.84 -5.76
N TYR A 402 7.08 17.75 -6.02
CA TYR A 402 7.02 19.15 -5.58
C TYR A 402 7.44 20.15 -6.68
N LEU A 403 8.60 19.96 -7.31
CA LEU A 403 9.14 20.98 -8.22
C LEU A 403 8.41 21.04 -9.58
N PHE A 404 8.02 19.89 -10.14
CA PHE A 404 7.34 19.80 -11.43
C PHE A 404 6.28 18.68 -11.43
N THR A 405 5.13 18.98 -10.82
CA THR A 405 4.02 18.05 -10.56
C THR A 405 3.41 17.40 -11.81
N ALA A 406 3.61 17.99 -13.00
CA ALA A 406 3.19 17.39 -14.28
C ALA A 406 3.95 16.10 -14.64
N LEU A 407 5.07 15.78 -13.96
CA LEU A 407 5.76 14.49 -14.08
C LEU A 407 5.18 13.39 -13.18
N SER A 408 4.49 13.76 -12.09
CA SER A 408 3.68 12.79 -11.31
C SER A 408 2.47 12.36 -12.13
N ILE A 409 1.70 13.33 -12.63
CA ILE A 409 0.48 13.11 -13.43
C ILE A 409 0.83 13.29 -14.92
N PHE A 410 1.68 12.40 -15.45
CA PHE A 410 2.29 12.52 -16.79
C PHE A 410 1.33 12.16 -17.95
N ASN A 411 0.27 12.96 -18.08
CA ASN A 411 -0.84 12.73 -19.00
C ASN A 411 -0.54 13.17 -20.47
N TRP A 412 0.57 12.67 -21.03
CA TRP A 412 1.11 13.12 -22.31
C TRP A 412 0.18 12.87 -23.51
N VAL A 413 -0.65 11.82 -23.48
CA VAL A 413 -1.58 11.49 -24.57
C VAL A 413 -2.68 12.55 -24.69
N CYS A 414 -3.22 13.02 -23.56
CA CYS A 414 -4.19 14.11 -23.52
C CYS A 414 -3.57 15.47 -23.89
N TRP A 415 -2.26 15.66 -23.76
CA TRP A 415 -1.60 16.89 -24.27
C TRP A 415 -1.58 16.94 -25.81
N ILE A 416 -1.63 15.80 -26.49
CA ILE A 416 -1.71 15.71 -27.96
C ILE A 416 -3.17 15.96 -28.44
N TRP A 417 -4.17 15.45 -27.71
CA TRP A 417 -5.59 15.59 -28.07
C TRP A 417 -6.47 16.11 -26.92
N PRO A 418 -6.24 17.33 -26.40
CA PRO A 418 -6.87 17.82 -25.17
C PRO A 418 -8.39 17.97 -25.24
N THR A 419 -8.95 18.16 -26.43
CA THR A 419 -10.40 18.32 -26.67
C THR A 419 -11.13 17.00 -26.93
N ASN A 420 -10.42 15.87 -27.04
CA ASN A 420 -11.03 14.59 -27.40
C ASN A 420 -11.53 13.84 -26.15
N VAL A 421 -12.86 13.86 -25.95
CA VAL A 421 -13.50 13.27 -24.75
C VAL A 421 -13.20 11.76 -24.61
N PRO A 422 -13.37 10.89 -25.61
CA PRO A 422 -12.92 9.49 -25.53
C PRO A 422 -11.44 9.30 -25.13
N VAL A 423 -10.52 10.11 -25.66
CA VAL A 423 -9.10 10.05 -25.28
C VAL A 423 -8.92 10.46 -23.81
N ASN A 424 -9.58 11.52 -23.36
CA ASN A 424 -9.54 11.96 -21.96
C ASN A 424 -10.18 10.95 -20.99
N VAL A 425 -11.18 10.19 -21.42
CA VAL A 425 -11.82 9.10 -20.64
C VAL A 425 -10.89 7.90 -20.48
N VAL A 426 -10.10 7.55 -21.50
CA VAL A 426 -9.19 6.38 -21.46
C VAL A 426 -7.84 6.72 -20.85
N PHE A 427 -7.18 7.79 -21.31
CA PHE A 427 -5.82 8.13 -20.91
C PHE A 427 -5.74 9.17 -19.78
N GLY A 428 -6.80 9.94 -19.55
CA GLY A 428 -6.80 10.99 -18.54
C GLY A 428 -6.62 10.44 -17.13
N ALA A 429 -5.68 10.99 -16.38
CA ALA A 429 -5.29 10.46 -15.06
C ALA A 429 -6.11 11.00 -13.86
N ALA A 430 -6.95 12.04 -14.06
CA ALA A 430 -7.74 12.64 -12.97
C ALA A 430 -9.19 12.09 -12.89
N HIS A 431 -9.81 11.86 -14.05
CA HIS A 431 -11.22 11.41 -14.18
C HIS A 431 -11.40 10.29 -15.23
N GLY A 432 -10.31 9.85 -15.86
CA GLY A 432 -10.27 8.74 -16.80
C GLY A 432 -9.50 7.55 -16.22
N LEU A 433 -9.29 6.53 -17.04
CA LEU A 433 -8.72 5.23 -16.63
C LEU A 433 -7.19 5.22 -16.46
N GLY A 434 -6.51 6.36 -16.66
CA GLY A 434 -5.07 6.47 -16.51
C GLY A 434 -4.26 5.49 -17.37
N ALA A 435 -4.72 5.16 -18.59
CA ALA A 435 -4.11 4.13 -19.45
C ALA A 435 -2.68 4.45 -19.97
N SER A 436 -2.05 5.52 -19.47
CA SER A 436 -0.65 5.85 -19.69
C SER A 436 0.26 5.08 -18.71
N VAL A 437 1.06 4.14 -19.22
CA VAL A 437 2.03 3.33 -18.44
C VAL A 437 3.18 4.16 -17.81
N LEU A 438 3.28 5.45 -18.14
CA LEU A 438 4.34 6.35 -17.70
C LEU A 438 3.88 7.28 -16.57
N THR A 439 4.51 7.14 -15.40
CA THR A 439 4.58 8.14 -14.34
C THR A 439 6.00 8.18 -13.79
N PHE A 440 6.44 9.33 -13.28
CA PHE A 440 7.75 9.49 -12.63
C PHE A 440 7.65 9.60 -11.09
N ASP A 441 6.44 9.54 -10.52
CA ASP A 441 6.22 9.64 -9.07
C ASP A 441 6.14 8.27 -8.41
N TRP A 442 7.11 7.99 -7.54
CA TRP A 442 7.21 6.72 -6.82
C TRP A 442 5.99 6.42 -5.94
N ASN A 443 5.27 7.43 -5.43
CA ASN A 443 4.04 7.21 -4.66
C ASN A 443 2.95 6.53 -5.48
N GLN A 444 2.84 6.85 -6.77
CA GLN A 444 1.88 6.23 -7.68
C GLN A 444 2.28 4.79 -7.98
N VAL A 445 3.58 4.54 -8.16
CA VAL A 445 4.14 3.20 -8.41
C VAL A 445 3.93 2.26 -7.23
N VAL A 446 4.13 2.72 -5.99
CA VAL A 446 3.99 1.87 -4.78
C VAL A 446 2.60 1.86 -4.16
N TYR A 447 1.59 2.47 -4.80
CA TYR A 447 0.23 2.54 -4.28
C TYR A 447 -0.40 1.15 -4.04
N LEU A 448 -0.05 0.16 -4.86
CA LEU A 448 -0.47 -1.24 -4.71
C LEU A 448 0.60 -2.12 -4.00
N GLY A 449 1.49 -1.50 -3.21
CA GLY A 449 2.61 -2.15 -2.55
C GLY A 449 3.94 -2.01 -3.33
N SER A 450 5.05 -2.40 -2.70
CA SER A 450 6.39 -2.24 -3.29
C SER A 450 6.68 -3.32 -4.35
N PRO A 451 6.90 -2.96 -5.64
CA PRO A 451 7.26 -3.91 -6.69
C PRO A 451 8.71 -4.42 -6.57
N LEU A 452 9.46 -3.99 -5.55
CA LEU A 452 10.79 -4.50 -5.21
C LEU A 452 10.76 -5.68 -4.23
N VAL A 453 9.58 -6.01 -3.68
CA VAL A 453 9.41 -7.02 -2.61
C VAL A 453 8.37 -8.09 -2.98
N ILE A 454 7.43 -7.77 -3.87
CA ILE A 454 6.41 -8.71 -4.37
C ILE A 454 7.00 -9.51 -5.55
N PRO A 455 6.86 -10.85 -5.62
CA PRO A 455 7.35 -11.65 -6.75
C PRO A 455 6.78 -11.20 -8.12
N TRP A 456 7.61 -11.23 -9.17
CA TRP A 456 7.22 -10.77 -10.51
C TRP A 456 5.98 -11.47 -11.09
N TRP A 457 5.80 -12.77 -10.83
CA TRP A 457 4.61 -13.50 -11.28
C TRP A 457 3.33 -12.97 -10.63
N ALA A 458 3.39 -12.56 -9.35
CA ALA A 458 2.25 -12.01 -8.62
C ALA A 458 1.92 -10.60 -9.12
N GLN A 459 2.93 -9.77 -9.38
CA GLN A 459 2.76 -8.47 -10.05
C GLN A 459 2.08 -8.62 -11.43
N THR A 460 2.50 -9.61 -12.21
CA THR A 460 1.96 -9.88 -13.54
C THR A 460 0.49 -10.31 -13.48
N ASN A 461 0.12 -11.15 -12.51
CA ASN A 461 -1.27 -11.53 -12.28
C ASN A 461 -2.14 -10.35 -11.82
N LEU A 462 -1.64 -9.52 -10.90
CA LEU A 462 -2.33 -8.30 -10.44
C LEU A 462 -2.55 -7.31 -11.60
N PHE A 463 -1.53 -7.11 -12.44
CA PHE A 463 -1.63 -6.25 -13.62
C PHE A 463 -2.60 -6.83 -14.68
N ALA A 464 -2.58 -8.14 -14.92
CA ALA A 464 -3.56 -8.78 -15.81
C ALA A 464 -5.01 -8.61 -15.31
N GLY A 465 -5.24 -8.77 -14.00
CA GLY A 465 -6.54 -8.47 -13.36
C GLY A 465 -6.97 -7.01 -13.54
N PHE A 466 -6.04 -6.07 -13.31
CA PHE A 466 -6.27 -4.64 -13.54
C PHE A 466 -6.63 -4.33 -15.01
N VAL A 467 -5.90 -4.90 -15.98
CA VAL A 467 -6.19 -4.72 -17.41
C VAL A 467 -7.57 -5.28 -17.78
N MET A 468 -7.91 -6.50 -17.33
CA MET A 468 -9.22 -7.09 -17.61
C MET A 468 -10.38 -6.30 -16.99
N GLY A 469 -10.23 -5.83 -15.75
CA GLY A 469 -11.25 -5.03 -15.07
C GLY A 469 -11.33 -3.59 -15.59
N ILE A 470 -10.25 -2.83 -15.41
CA ILE A 470 -10.26 -1.37 -15.55
C ILE A 470 -9.99 -0.93 -17.00
N TRP A 471 -9.21 -1.66 -17.79
CA TRP A 471 -8.92 -1.31 -19.20
C TRP A 471 -9.78 -2.04 -20.23
N ILE A 472 -10.56 -3.04 -19.83
CA ILE A 472 -11.47 -3.78 -20.73
C ILE A 472 -12.92 -3.69 -20.24
N ALA A 473 -13.25 -4.25 -19.07
CA ALA A 473 -14.65 -4.31 -18.62
C ALA A 473 -15.26 -2.92 -18.34
N ALA A 474 -14.54 -2.01 -17.69
CA ALA A 474 -15.04 -0.65 -17.42
C ALA A 474 -15.31 0.18 -18.70
N PRO A 475 -14.41 0.23 -19.71
CA PRO A 475 -14.71 0.76 -21.04
C PRO A 475 -15.92 0.12 -21.71
N ILE A 476 -16.07 -1.21 -21.66
CA ILE A 476 -17.19 -1.89 -22.29
C ILE A 476 -18.51 -1.44 -21.67
N LEU A 477 -18.62 -1.45 -20.33
CA LEU A 477 -19.82 -0.97 -19.63
C LEU A 477 -20.13 0.49 -19.98
N TYR A 478 -19.10 1.35 -19.94
CA TYR A 478 -19.23 2.77 -20.20
C TYR A 478 -19.68 3.09 -21.64
N PHE A 479 -18.96 2.58 -22.65
CA PHE A 479 -19.24 2.90 -24.05
C PHE A 479 -20.46 2.15 -24.63
N THR A 480 -20.90 1.05 -24.00
CA THR A 480 -22.22 0.45 -24.31
C THR A 480 -23.38 1.09 -23.55
N ASN A 481 -23.09 2.04 -22.66
CA ASN A 481 -24.03 2.64 -21.70
C ASN A 481 -24.79 1.59 -20.85
N ALA A 482 -24.13 0.48 -20.53
CA ALA A 482 -24.67 -0.49 -19.60
C ALA A 482 -24.88 0.16 -18.22
N LEU A 483 -26.02 -0.15 -17.59
CA LEU A 483 -26.39 0.37 -16.27
C LEU A 483 -26.38 1.91 -16.17
N TYR A 484 -26.65 2.62 -17.29
CA TYR A 484 -26.68 4.08 -17.39
C TYR A 484 -25.35 4.79 -17.08
N THR A 485 -24.23 4.06 -17.15
CA THR A 485 -22.92 4.58 -16.72
C THR A 485 -22.32 5.67 -17.61
N ALA A 486 -22.77 5.82 -18.86
CA ALA A 486 -22.23 6.82 -19.79
C ALA A 486 -22.59 8.28 -19.43
N TYR A 487 -23.54 8.49 -18.52
CA TYR A 487 -23.94 9.81 -18.01
C TYR A 487 -23.13 10.26 -16.79
N LEU A 488 -22.22 9.42 -16.29
CA LEU A 488 -21.41 9.65 -15.09
C LEU A 488 -19.91 9.69 -15.45
N PRO A 489 -19.02 10.17 -14.57
CA PRO A 489 -17.58 9.94 -14.75
C PRO A 489 -17.27 8.43 -14.74
N ILE A 490 -16.42 7.96 -15.66
CA ILE A 490 -16.08 6.52 -15.78
C ILE A 490 -15.46 5.95 -14.50
N LEU A 491 -14.70 6.78 -13.78
CA LEU A 491 -14.18 6.53 -12.43
C LEU A 491 -14.62 7.65 -11.49
N SER A 492 -15.36 7.28 -10.45
CA SER A 492 -15.69 8.16 -9.32
C SER A 492 -16.11 7.32 -8.11
N GLY A 493 -15.60 7.68 -6.93
CA GLY A 493 -16.06 7.16 -5.64
C GLY A 493 -17.29 7.89 -5.07
N SER A 494 -17.91 8.80 -5.83
CA SER A 494 -19.20 9.41 -5.45
C SER A 494 -20.38 8.55 -5.92
N SER A 495 -21.46 8.56 -5.14
CA SER A 495 -22.78 8.07 -5.55
C SER A 495 -23.59 9.20 -6.20
N PHE A 496 -24.41 8.85 -7.18
CA PHE A 496 -25.15 9.80 -8.02
C PHE A 496 -26.65 9.50 -8.07
N ASP A 497 -27.46 10.51 -8.41
CA ASP A 497 -28.89 10.37 -8.70
C ASP A 497 -29.20 10.34 -10.20
N ARG A 498 -30.49 10.22 -10.55
CA ARG A 498 -31.01 10.16 -11.92
C ARG A 498 -30.69 11.39 -12.79
N PHE A 499 -30.20 12.47 -12.20
CA PHE A 499 -29.79 13.70 -12.91
C PHE A 499 -28.26 13.84 -13.00
N GLY A 500 -27.51 12.80 -12.61
CA GLY A 500 -26.05 12.84 -12.56
C GLY A 500 -25.49 13.73 -11.44
N GLN A 501 -26.33 14.20 -10.52
CA GLN A 501 -25.91 14.98 -9.36
C GLN A 501 -25.49 14.07 -8.20
N ARG A 502 -24.76 14.60 -7.22
CA ARG A 502 -24.38 13.83 -6.03
C ARG A 502 -25.63 13.40 -5.25
N TYR A 503 -25.74 12.11 -4.97
CA TYR A 503 -26.92 11.54 -4.32
C TYR A 503 -27.14 12.14 -2.92
N ASN A 504 -28.30 12.75 -2.69
CA ASN A 504 -28.62 13.35 -1.39
C ASN A 504 -29.31 12.36 -0.45
N VAL A 505 -28.57 11.85 0.54
CA VAL A 505 -29.03 10.83 1.49
C VAL A 505 -30.13 11.36 2.42
N SER A 506 -30.11 12.64 2.81
CA SER A 506 -31.07 13.18 3.79
C SER A 506 -32.50 13.28 3.27
N ILE A 507 -32.72 13.25 1.95
CA ILE A 507 -34.05 13.15 1.34
C ILE A 507 -34.69 11.78 1.65
N VAL A 508 -33.88 10.72 1.70
CA VAL A 508 -34.34 9.32 1.78
C VAL A 508 -34.21 8.75 3.19
N SER A 509 -33.30 9.28 4.00
CA SER A 509 -33.17 8.96 5.42
C SER A 509 -32.90 10.23 6.23
N PRO A 510 -33.92 11.09 6.47
CA PRO A 510 -33.74 12.35 7.21
C PRO A 510 -33.15 12.16 8.62
N ASN A 511 -33.48 11.04 9.26
CA ASN A 511 -32.99 10.67 10.59
C ASN A 511 -31.77 9.73 10.53
N HIS A 512 -31.20 9.52 9.33
CA HIS A 512 -30.02 8.68 9.04
C HIS A 512 -30.04 7.21 9.54
N SER A 513 -31.20 6.75 10.01
CA SER A 513 -31.40 5.47 10.74
C SER A 513 -32.48 4.57 10.13
N THR A 514 -33.36 5.12 9.28
CA THR A 514 -34.45 4.39 8.63
C THR A 514 -34.64 4.87 7.19
N LEU A 515 -34.63 3.94 6.23
CA LEU A 515 -34.90 4.24 4.82
C LEU A 515 -36.40 4.52 4.60
N GLN A 516 -36.73 5.71 4.12
CA GLN A 516 -38.08 6.04 3.68
C GLN A 516 -38.29 5.55 2.23
N VAL A 517 -38.96 4.41 2.08
CA VAL A 517 -39.12 3.74 0.77
C VAL A 517 -39.89 4.60 -0.23
N ASP A 518 -40.91 5.34 0.20
CA ASP A 518 -41.66 6.25 -0.67
C ASP A 518 -40.81 7.44 -1.13
N ALA A 519 -39.96 7.99 -0.25
CA ALA A 519 -39.01 9.04 -0.61
C ALA A 519 -37.95 8.54 -1.60
N TYR A 520 -37.44 7.31 -1.41
CA TYR A 520 -36.51 6.64 -2.33
C TYR A 520 -37.12 6.52 -3.74
N ALA A 521 -38.34 5.98 -3.83
CA ALA A 521 -39.05 5.76 -5.09
C ALA A 521 -39.34 7.05 -5.86
N ASN A 522 -39.68 8.14 -5.14
CA ASN A 522 -39.96 9.44 -5.75
C ASN A 522 -38.68 10.22 -6.13
N TYR A 523 -37.61 10.11 -5.32
CA TYR A 523 -36.33 10.80 -5.56
C TYR A 523 -35.50 10.11 -6.65
N SER A 524 -34.84 8.99 -6.33
CA SER A 524 -33.94 8.30 -7.26
C SER A 524 -33.41 6.99 -6.68
N GLN A 525 -33.21 6.00 -7.56
CA GLN A 525 -32.23 4.93 -7.32
C GLN A 525 -30.80 5.53 -7.24
N VAL A 526 -29.91 4.87 -6.50
CA VAL A 526 -28.48 5.23 -6.47
C VAL A 526 -27.77 4.70 -7.71
N TYR A 527 -27.08 5.59 -8.43
CA TYR A 527 -26.20 5.26 -9.56
C TYR A 527 -24.73 5.43 -9.16
N ILE A 528 -23.84 4.64 -9.79
CA ILE A 528 -22.40 4.61 -9.50
C ILE A 528 -21.58 4.48 -10.78
N SER A 529 -20.31 4.91 -10.74
CA SER A 529 -19.41 4.89 -11.89
C SER A 529 -19.09 3.47 -12.41
N ALA A 530 -18.80 3.33 -13.70
CA ALA A 530 -18.49 2.05 -14.32
C ALA A 530 -17.31 1.33 -13.62
N GLY A 531 -16.25 2.06 -13.28
CA GLY A 531 -15.12 1.50 -12.54
C GLY A 531 -15.48 1.06 -11.11
N LEU A 532 -16.40 1.75 -10.43
CA LEU A 532 -16.88 1.34 -9.10
C LEU A 532 -17.77 0.08 -9.17
N ILE A 533 -18.56 -0.09 -10.23
CA ILE A 533 -19.30 -1.34 -10.51
C ILE A 533 -18.32 -2.50 -10.70
N VAL A 534 -17.27 -2.32 -11.52
CA VAL A 534 -16.24 -3.35 -11.74
C VAL A 534 -15.48 -3.67 -10.44
N ALA A 535 -15.17 -2.66 -9.62
CA ALA A 535 -14.52 -2.86 -8.33
C ALA A 535 -15.40 -3.67 -7.35
N TYR A 536 -16.69 -3.38 -7.24
CA TYR A 536 -17.62 -4.18 -6.42
C TYR A 536 -17.77 -5.60 -6.96
N PHE A 537 -17.90 -5.78 -8.28
CA PHE A 537 -17.95 -7.12 -8.90
C PHE A 537 -16.68 -7.93 -8.59
N GLY A 538 -15.50 -7.32 -8.73
CA GLY A 538 -14.22 -7.93 -8.37
C GLY A 538 -14.14 -8.30 -6.89
N GLY A 539 -14.65 -7.44 -6.00
CA GLY A 539 -14.73 -7.73 -4.56
C GLY A 539 -15.62 -8.93 -4.22
N PHE A 540 -16.82 -9.02 -4.81
CA PHE A 540 -17.71 -10.17 -4.60
C PHE A 540 -17.15 -11.46 -5.23
N ALA A 541 -16.51 -11.36 -6.40
CA ALA A 541 -15.84 -12.50 -7.04
C ALA A 541 -14.62 -12.99 -6.25
N LEU A 542 -13.85 -12.09 -5.63
CA LEU A 542 -12.69 -12.45 -4.82
C LEU A 542 -13.08 -13.28 -3.59
N ILE A 543 -14.21 -12.98 -2.95
CA ILE A 543 -14.72 -13.73 -1.79
C ILE A 543 -14.94 -15.21 -2.13
N THR A 544 -15.59 -15.51 -3.26
CA THR A 544 -15.81 -16.90 -3.70
C THR A 544 -14.56 -17.52 -4.29
N ALA A 545 -13.78 -16.77 -5.08
CA ALA A 545 -12.55 -17.23 -5.70
C ALA A 545 -11.48 -17.62 -4.67
N ALA A 546 -11.34 -16.90 -3.56
CA ALA A 546 -10.38 -17.24 -2.50
C ALA A 546 -10.68 -18.61 -1.87
N VAL A 547 -11.95 -18.92 -1.61
CA VAL A 547 -12.37 -20.24 -1.08
C VAL A 547 -12.15 -21.34 -2.12
N VAL A 548 -12.53 -21.12 -3.39
CA VAL A 548 -12.32 -22.09 -4.47
C VAL A 548 -10.83 -22.36 -4.71
N HIS A 549 -10.00 -21.31 -4.79
CA HIS A 549 -8.55 -21.44 -4.90
C HIS A 549 -7.96 -22.26 -3.75
N THR A 550 -8.28 -21.87 -2.51
CA THR A 550 -7.75 -22.53 -1.31
C THR A 550 -8.19 -23.99 -1.22
N THR A 551 -9.44 -24.31 -1.52
CA THR A 551 -9.95 -25.70 -1.48
C THR A 551 -9.36 -26.59 -2.58
N LEU A 552 -9.09 -26.05 -3.76
CA LEU A 552 -8.50 -26.81 -4.88
C LEU A 552 -6.99 -26.99 -4.77
N TYR A 553 -6.23 -25.93 -4.44
CA TYR A 553 -4.76 -25.96 -4.42
C TYR A 553 -4.19 -26.37 -3.05
N HIS A 554 -4.79 -25.91 -1.95
CA HIS A 554 -4.28 -26.11 -0.59
C HIS A 554 -5.18 -27.03 0.26
N GLY A 555 -6.34 -27.44 -0.24
CA GLY A 555 -7.33 -28.20 0.52
C GLY A 555 -6.81 -29.54 1.04
N GLN A 556 -5.99 -30.26 0.27
CA GLN A 556 -5.32 -31.48 0.72
C GLN A 556 -4.33 -31.20 1.86
N PHE A 557 -3.45 -30.21 1.68
CA PHE A 557 -2.48 -29.78 2.72
C PHE A 557 -3.17 -29.38 4.03
N VAL A 558 -4.25 -28.58 3.95
CA VAL A 558 -5.04 -28.17 5.12
C VAL A 558 -5.72 -29.37 5.77
N TRP A 559 -6.31 -30.27 4.98
CA TRP A 559 -6.99 -31.47 5.49
C TRP A 559 -6.04 -32.46 6.16
N ASP A 560 -4.86 -32.67 5.58
CA ASP A 560 -3.83 -33.53 6.14
C ASP A 560 -3.23 -32.92 7.41
N ARG A 561 -3.05 -31.59 7.48
CA ARG A 561 -2.60 -30.90 8.71
C ARG A 561 -3.66 -30.90 9.82
N LEU A 562 -4.95 -30.90 9.47
CA LEU A 562 -6.07 -31.04 10.43
C LEU A 562 -6.27 -32.49 10.91
N ARG A 563 -5.97 -33.50 10.07
CA ARG A 563 -6.12 -34.93 10.42
C ARG A 563 -4.88 -35.53 11.07
N ALA A 564 -3.72 -35.27 10.50
CA ALA A 564 -2.47 -35.90 10.89
C ALA A 564 -1.60 -34.90 11.66
N LYS A 565 -1.31 -35.23 12.92
CA LYS A 565 -0.21 -34.62 13.69
C LYS A 565 1.17 -35.08 13.18
N ARG A 566 1.34 -35.19 11.86
CA ARG A 566 2.65 -35.40 11.25
C ARG A 566 3.34 -34.06 11.18
N ALA A 567 4.49 -33.96 11.83
CA ALA A 567 5.45 -32.93 11.49
C ALA A 567 5.79 -33.08 10.01
N MET A 568 5.82 -31.96 9.29
CA MET A 568 6.71 -31.85 8.13
C MET A 568 8.16 -31.74 8.66
N PRO A 569 9.19 -31.96 7.83
CA PRO A 569 10.53 -31.53 8.21
C PRO A 569 10.50 -30.02 8.54
N ASP A 570 10.89 -29.70 9.77
CA ASP A 570 11.14 -28.32 10.20
C ASP A 570 12.38 -27.81 9.45
N ASP A 571 12.33 -26.58 8.91
CA ASP A 571 13.52 -25.94 8.37
C ASP A 571 14.48 -25.51 9.48
N VAL A 572 15.66 -25.00 9.09
CA VAL A 572 16.65 -24.50 10.05
C VAL A 572 16.07 -23.44 11.01
N HIS A 573 15.15 -22.57 10.55
CA HIS A 573 14.56 -21.54 11.40
C HIS A 573 13.57 -22.12 12.41
N ALA A 574 12.70 -23.06 12.02
CA ALA A 574 11.87 -23.82 12.96
C ALA A 574 12.71 -24.66 13.94
N ARG A 575 13.77 -25.32 13.46
CA ARG A 575 14.78 -26.07 14.24
C ARG A 575 15.43 -25.20 15.32
N LEU A 576 15.77 -23.94 15.02
CA LEU A 576 16.24 -22.96 16.00
C LEU A 576 15.13 -22.51 16.96
N MET A 577 13.92 -22.25 16.45
CA MET A 577 12.80 -21.78 17.26
C MET A 577 12.33 -22.78 18.34
N ARG A 578 12.60 -24.09 18.17
CA ARG A 578 12.39 -25.12 19.20
C ARG A 578 13.09 -24.83 20.55
N LYS A 579 14.10 -23.95 20.57
CA LYS A 579 14.77 -23.50 21.81
C LYS A 579 13.89 -22.61 22.70
N TYR A 580 12.82 -22.04 22.14
CA TYR A 580 11.91 -21.12 22.85
C TYR A 580 10.60 -21.80 23.24
N ALA A 581 10.02 -21.39 24.37
CA ALA A 581 8.69 -21.83 24.76
C ALA A 581 7.64 -21.22 23.80
N SER A 582 6.90 -22.07 23.08
CA SER A 582 5.83 -21.63 22.17
C SER A 582 4.69 -20.97 22.95
N VAL A 583 4.02 -19.98 22.33
CA VAL A 583 2.92 -19.26 22.98
C VAL A 583 1.75 -20.23 23.22
N PRO A 584 1.28 -20.43 24.47
CA PRO A 584 0.18 -21.36 24.74
C PRO A 584 -1.13 -20.91 24.08
N PHE A 585 -1.85 -21.85 23.45
CA PHE A 585 -3.10 -21.58 22.71
C PHE A 585 -4.16 -20.81 23.52
N TRP A 586 -4.18 -20.98 24.85
CA TRP A 586 -5.13 -20.28 25.74
C TRP A 586 -4.91 -18.75 25.76
N TRP A 587 -3.73 -18.23 25.43
CA TRP A 587 -3.50 -16.78 25.33
C TRP A 587 -4.39 -16.16 24.24
N TYR A 588 -4.44 -16.77 23.06
CA TYR A 588 -5.30 -16.32 21.98
C TYR A 588 -6.78 -16.46 22.37
N GLY A 589 -7.15 -17.52 23.12
CA GLY A 589 -8.48 -17.66 23.70
C GLY A 589 -8.88 -16.52 24.65
N VAL A 590 -7.96 -16.07 25.51
CA VAL A 590 -8.17 -14.92 26.42
C VAL A 590 -8.24 -13.60 25.63
N VAL A 591 -7.40 -13.41 24.62
CA VAL A 591 -7.43 -12.21 23.76
C VAL A 591 -8.73 -12.16 22.94
N LEU A 592 -9.21 -13.29 22.41
CA LEU A 592 -10.50 -13.37 21.74
C LEU A 592 -11.65 -13.05 22.71
N ALA A 593 -11.64 -13.62 23.91
CA ALA A 593 -12.66 -13.35 24.92
C ALA A 593 -12.70 -11.87 25.33
N ALA A 594 -11.54 -11.21 25.43
CA ALA A 594 -11.44 -9.78 25.69
C ALA A 594 -12.01 -8.95 24.52
N GLY A 595 -11.60 -9.23 23.28
CA GLY A 595 -12.12 -8.53 22.09
C GLY A 595 -13.62 -8.74 21.88
N LEU A 596 -14.12 -9.96 22.05
CA LEU A 596 -15.55 -10.27 22.02
C LEU A 596 -16.32 -9.54 23.14
N GLY A 597 -15.77 -9.53 24.37
CA GLY A 597 -16.36 -8.79 25.49
C GLY A 597 -16.47 -7.29 25.23
N MET A 598 -15.44 -6.69 24.63
CA MET A 598 -15.45 -5.28 24.20
C MET A 598 -16.49 -5.02 23.11
N SER A 599 -16.63 -5.91 22.11
CA SER A 599 -17.65 -5.78 21.07
C SER A 599 -19.07 -5.97 21.61
N VAL A 600 -19.31 -6.94 22.49
CA VAL A 600 -20.61 -7.15 23.13
C VAL A 600 -20.98 -5.94 23.97
N PHE A 601 -20.05 -5.43 24.79
CA PHE A 601 -20.25 -4.21 25.57
C PHE A 601 -20.56 -3.00 24.66
N LEU A 602 -19.82 -2.82 23.56
CA LEU A 602 -20.08 -1.76 22.57
C LEU A 602 -21.50 -1.85 21.99
N THR A 603 -21.95 -3.04 21.60
CA THR A 603 -23.31 -3.23 21.04
C THR A 603 -24.43 -3.10 22.06
N ALA A 604 -24.18 -3.38 23.34
CA ALA A 604 -25.18 -3.35 24.40
C ALA A 604 -25.26 -2.00 25.14
N ALA A 605 -24.14 -1.28 25.26
CA ALA A 605 -24.07 0.02 25.94
C ALA A 605 -24.40 1.21 25.03
N TYR A 606 -24.32 1.04 23.70
CA TYR A 606 -24.60 2.08 22.72
C TYR A 606 -25.68 1.65 21.73
N SER A 607 -26.50 2.61 21.28
CA SER A 607 -27.58 2.43 20.31
C SER A 607 -27.08 2.14 18.88
N THR A 608 -26.47 0.96 18.71
CA THR A 608 -25.93 0.47 17.41
C THR A 608 -26.99 -0.19 16.53
N HIS A 609 -28.15 -0.55 17.10
CA HIS A 609 -29.21 -1.35 16.47
C HIS A 609 -28.76 -2.74 15.95
N LEU A 610 -27.52 -3.16 16.22
CA LEU A 610 -26.98 -4.46 15.83
C LEU A 610 -27.40 -5.53 16.86
N PRO A 611 -28.17 -6.57 16.48
CA PRO A 611 -28.50 -7.65 17.41
C PRO A 611 -27.29 -8.55 17.68
N ILE A 612 -27.20 -9.10 18.89
CA ILE A 612 -26.02 -9.86 19.36
C ILE A 612 -25.70 -11.07 18.45
N TRP A 613 -26.71 -11.71 17.83
CA TRP A 613 -26.48 -12.80 16.87
C TRP A 613 -25.76 -12.32 15.59
N ALA A 614 -26.00 -11.08 15.16
CA ALA A 614 -25.34 -10.49 13.98
C ALA A 614 -23.88 -10.11 14.30
N LEU A 615 -23.57 -9.74 15.54
CA LEU A 615 -22.18 -9.64 16.01
C LEU A 615 -21.46 -11.01 15.93
N GLY A 616 -22.16 -12.10 16.28
CA GLY A 616 -21.63 -13.46 16.08
C GLY A 616 -21.30 -13.77 14.62
N LEU A 617 -22.20 -13.42 13.69
CA LEU A 617 -21.97 -13.56 12.25
C LEU A 617 -20.80 -12.69 11.76
N ALA A 618 -20.69 -11.45 12.27
CA ALA A 618 -19.63 -10.51 11.92
C ALA A 618 -18.22 -10.95 12.39
N VAL A 619 -18.13 -11.90 13.34
CA VAL A 619 -16.86 -12.55 13.74
C VAL A 619 -16.64 -13.86 12.98
N LEU A 620 -17.70 -14.63 12.74
CA LEU A 620 -17.63 -15.91 12.03
C LEU A 620 -17.20 -15.74 10.56
N VAL A 621 -17.66 -14.67 9.89
CA VAL A 621 -17.27 -14.37 8.51
C VAL A 621 -15.75 -14.15 8.37
N PRO A 622 -15.11 -13.18 9.07
CA PRO A 622 -13.65 -13.07 9.08
C PRO A 622 -12.92 -14.35 9.48
N ALA A 623 -13.41 -15.09 10.48
CA ALA A 623 -12.78 -16.35 10.91
C ALA A 623 -12.75 -17.41 9.80
N ALA A 624 -13.80 -17.51 8.98
CA ALA A 624 -13.86 -18.41 7.84
C ALA A 624 -12.94 -17.98 6.68
N TYR A 625 -12.82 -16.67 6.42
CA TYR A 625 -11.99 -16.13 5.34
C TYR A 625 -10.52 -15.91 5.70
N MET A 626 -10.16 -15.92 6.99
CA MET A 626 -8.78 -15.72 7.48
C MET A 626 -7.78 -16.70 6.85
N LEU A 627 -8.14 -17.98 6.80
CA LEU A 627 -7.27 -19.02 6.24
C LEU A 627 -7.15 -18.91 4.71
N PRO A 628 -8.25 -18.79 3.93
CA PRO A 628 -8.17 -18.55 2.49
C PRO A 628 -7.38 -17.32 2.05
N PHE A 629 -7.52 -16.17 2.73
CA PHE A 629 -6.69 -15.00 2.41
C PHE A 629 -5.24 -15.16 2.88
N GLY A 630 -4.98 -15.93 3.94
CA GLY A 630 -3.63 -16.31 4.34
C GLY A 630 -2.83 -16.96 3.21
N PHE A 631 -3.41 -17.95 2.52
CA PHE A 631 -2.84 -18.63 1.35
C PHE A 631 -2.79 -17.78 0.05
N ILE A 632 -3.12 -16.48 0.13
CA ILE A 632 -3.01 -15.52 -0.99
C ILE A 632 -2.01 -14.40 -0.67
N PHE A 633 -1.71 -14.19 0.62
CA PHE A 633 -0.72 -13.21 1.11
C PHE A 633 0.68 -13.79 1.33
N ALA A 634 0.79 -15.11 1.43
CA ALA A 634 2.02 -15.90 1.41
C ALA A 634 2.08 -16.75 0.13
#